data_AF-X1LBJ9-F1
#
_entry.id   AF-X1LBJ9-F1
#
_cell.length_a   1.000
_cell.length_b   1.000
_cell.length_c   1.000
_cell.angle_alpha   90.00
_cell.angle_beta   90.00
_cell.angle_gamma   90.00
#
_symmetry.space_group_name_H-M   'P 1'
#
loop_
_entity.id
_entity.type
_entity.pdbx_description
1 polymer ?
#
loop_
_entity_poly.entity_id
_entity_poly.type
_entity_poly.pdbx_seq_one_letter_code
_entity_poly.pdbx_strand_id
1 'polypeptide(L)'
;TDGQINNIFWGSFMEYEEKIAKIKNIIDLPISKFKPTELKGIVERYEKNHMKSKMAFERAKKIIPGGLEHNIAFNFPFPLTSKRVFDCYMETVDDVILTDFLM
;
A
#
# COMPACT_ATOMS: atom_id res chain seq x y z
N THR A 1 2.95 -39.98 -37.93
CA THR A 1 4.23 -39.75 -37.21
C THR A 1 3.99 -38.59 -36.28
N ASP A 2 3.27 -38.84 -35.19
CA ASP A 2 2.55 -37.80 -34.44
C ASP A 2 2.88 -37.90 -32.95
N GLY A 3 4.18 -37.89 -32.63
CA GLY A 3 4.66 -38.26 -31.29
C GLY A 3 5.44 -37.20 -30.52
N GLN A 4 5.73 -36.00 -31.07
CA GLN A 4 6.77 -35.15 -30.45
C GLN A 4 6.55 -33.62 -30.49
N ILE A 5 5.34 -33.09 -30.76
CA ILE A 5 5.17 -31.62 -30.94
C ILE A 5 4.51 -30.91 -29.74
N ASN A 6 4.16 -31.59 -28.63
CA ASN A 6 3.39 -30.96 -27.54
C ASN A 6 4.17 -30.65 -26.25
N ASN A 7 5.49 -30.83 -26.21
CA ASN A 7 6.27 -30.73 -24.96
C ASN A 7 7.14 -29.48 -24.80
N ILE A 8 6.95 -28.44 -25.61
CA ILE A 8 7.72 -27.21 -25.50
C ILE A 8 6.72 -26.05 -25.45
N PHE A 9 6.72 -25.28 -24.35
CA PHE A 9 6.07 -23.98 -24.13
C PHE A 9 4.87 -23.82 -23.18
N TRP A 10 4.50 -24.82 -22.39
CA TRP A 10 3.68 -24.56 -21.19
C TRP A 10 4.46 -25.01 -19.97
N GLY A 11 5.11 -24.06 -19.29
CA GLY A 11 5.71 -24.32 -17.98
C GLY A 11 4.65 -24.96 -17.08
N SER A 12 5.05 -26.00 -16.32
CA SER A 12 4.16 -26.71 -15.40
C SER A 12 3.42 -25.71 -14.51
N PHE A 13 2.13 -25.56 -14.74
CA PHE A 13 1.28 -24.77 -13.87
C PHE A 13 1.09 -25.55 -12.58
N MET A 14 1.30 -24.86 -11.45
CA MET A 14 1.05 -25.44 -10.14
C MET A 14 -0.41 -25.88 -10.02
N GLU A 15 -0.62 -27.12 -9.57
CA GLU A 15 -1.94 -27.68 -9.33
C GLU A 15 -2.71 -26.86 -8.28
N TYR A 16 -4.04 -26.84 -8.39
CA TYR A 16 -4.90 -26.04 -7.50
C TYR A 16 -4.65 -26.34 -6.01
N GLU A 17 -4.54 -27.62 -5.66
CA GLU A 17 -4.31 -28.04 -4.27
C GLU A 17 -2.98 -27.53 -3.71
N GLU A 18 -1.92 -27.52 -4.53
CA GLU A 18 -0.62 -27.00 -4.11
C GLU A 18 -0.67 -25.48 -3.90
N LYS A 19 -1.44 -24.74 -4.72
CA LYS A 19 -1.67 -23.30 -4.53
C LYS A 19 -2.39 -23.02 -3.21
N ILE A 20 -3.48 -23.75 -2.93
CA ILE A 20 -4.26 -23.58 -1.70
C ILE A 20 -3.42 -23.93 -0.47
N ALA A 21 -2.64 -25.01 -0.53
CA ALA A 21 -1.74 -25.40 0.56
C ALA A 21 -0.71 -24.29 0.86
N LYS A 22 -0.11 -23.68 -0.17
CA LYS A 22 0.84 -22.57 0.01
C LYS A 22 0.20 -21.31 0.58
N ILE A 23 -1.00 -20.94 0.10
CA ILE A 23 -1.75 -19.80 0.64
C ILE A 23 -2.04 -20.02 2.12
N LYS A 24 -2.54 -21.21 2.48
CA LYS A 24 -2.83 -21.56 3.87
C LYS A 24 -1.57 -21.49 4.74
N ASN A 25 -0.45 -22.03 4.26
CA ASN A 25 0.82 -21.95 4.98
C ASN A 25 1.25 -20.52 5.26
N ILE A 26 0.99 -19.56 4.36
CA ILE A 26 1.31 -18.13 4.57
C ILE A 26 0.35 -17.50 5.59
N ILE A 27 -0.95 -17.79 5.49
CA ILE A 27 -1.98 -17.23 6.38
C ILE A 27 -1.79 -17.72 7.82
N ASP A 28 -1.36 -18.98 7.99
CA ASP A 28 -1.14 -19.60 9.30
C ASP A 28 0.14 -19.11 9.99
N LEU A 29 0.99 -18.33 9.31
CA LEU A 29 2.19 -17.74 9.94
C LEU A 29 1.80 -16.71 11.00
N PRO A 30 2.52 -16.67 12.14
CA PRO A 30 2.29 -15.65 13.15
C PRO A 30 2.51 -14.25 12.57
N ILE A 31 1.59 -13.32 12.84
CA ILE A 31 1.71 -11.94 12.41
C ILE A 31 2.91 -11.30 13.13
N SER A 32 3.89 -10.86 12.34
CA SER A 32 5.04 -10.11 12.87
C SER A 32 4.57 -8.79 13.48
N LYS A 33 5.09 -8.47 14.68
CA LYS A 33 4.77 -7.22 15.37
C LYS A 33 5.85 -6.19 15.13
N PHE A 34 5.45 -4.94 14.95
CA PHE A 34 6.37 -3.81 14.97
C PHE A 34 6.97 -3.61 16.38
N LYS A 35 8.21 -3.14 16.46
CA LYS A 35 8.77 -2.67 17.73
C LYS A 35 8.04 -1.38 18.13
N PRO A 36 7.36 -1.34 19.30
CA PRO A 36 6.50 -0.20 19.66
C PRO A 36 7.22 1.15 19.70
N THR A 37 8.46 1.16 20.15
CA THR A 37 9.29 2.37 20.25
C THR A 37 9.67 2.93 18.88
N GLU A 38 10.07 2.06 17.94
CA GLU A 38 10.40 2.45 16.56
C GLU A 38 9.15 2.96 15.84
N LEU A 39 8.02 2.27 15.98
CA LEU A 39 6.74 2.69 15.38
C LEU A 39 6.32 4.06 15.90
N LYS A 40 6.40 4.30 17.22
CA LYS A 40 6.10 5.60 17.82
C LYS A 40 6.97 6.71 17.21
N GLY A 41 8.28 6.51 17.11
CA GLY A 41 9.19 7.50 16.52
C GLY A 41 8.92 7.77 15.03
N ILE A 42 8.48 6.76 14.27
CA ILE A 42 8.06 6.93 12.87
C ILE A 42 6.79 7.78 12.79
N VAL A 43 5.78 7.47 13.61
CA VAL A 43 4.50 8.19 13.64
C VAL A 43 4.72 9.65 14.05
N GLU A 44 5.48 9.91 15.12
CA GLU A 44 5.77 11.28 15.57
C GLU A 44 6.47 12.12 14.50
N ARG A 45 7.46 11.53 13.80
CA ARG A 45 8.13 12.20 12.68
C ARG A 45 7.17 12.45 11.51
N TYR A 46 6.32 11.47 11.19
CA TYR A 46 5.32 11.60 10.13
C TYR A 46 4.35 12.75 10.43
N GLU A 47 3.78 12.80 11.64
CA GLU A 47 2.87 13.87 12.04
C GLU A 47 3.54 15.25 11.98
N LYS A 48 4.78 15.35 12.46
CA LYS A 48 5.55 16.60 12.47
C LYS A 48 5.81 17.13 11.05
N ASN A 49 6.10 16.24 10.11
CA ASN A 49 6.48 16.62 8.75
C ASN A 49 5.28 16.89 7.83
N HIS A 50 4.08 16.42 8.18
CA HIS A 50 2.90 16.42 7.30
C HIS A 50 1.67 17.11 7.92
N MET A 51 1.90 18.25 8.57
CA MET A 51 0.87 18.97 9.34
C MET A 51 -0.30 19.45 8.47
N LYS A 52 -0.04 19.98 7.26
CA LYS A 52 -1.08 20.47 6.36
C LYS A 52 -1.92 19.31 5.82
N SER A 53 -1.30 18.16 5.52
CA SER A 53 -2.03 16.94 5.17
C SER A 53 -2.93 16.47 6.31
N LYS A 54 -2.45 16.49 7.57
CA LYS A 54 -3.27 16.17 8.75
C LYS A 54 -4.48 17.09 8.87
N MET A 55 -4.28 18.41 8.70
CA MET A 55 -5.37 19.39 8.73
C MET A 55 -6.40 19.16 7.62
N ALA A 56 -5.95 18.81 6.42
CA ALA A 56 -6.82 18.49 5.29
C ALA A 56 -7.67 17.25 5.58
N PHE A 57 -7.08 16.20 6.14
CA PHE A 57 -7.77 14.98 6.55
C PHE A 57 -8.82 15.24 7.65
N GLU A 58 -8.47 16.00 8.69
CA GLU A 58 -9.41 16.35 9.76
C GLU A 58 -10.56 17.24 9.27
N ARG A 59 -10.33 18.09 8.26
CA ARG A 59 -11.40 18.82 7.58
C ARG A 59 -12.30 17.86 6.79
N ALA A 60 -11.72 16.92 6.05
CA ALA A 60 -12.46 15.96 5.23
C ALA A 60 -13.36 15.06 6.10
N LYS A 61 -12.87 14.58 7.25
CA LYS A 61 -13.64 13.76 8.20
C LYS A 61 -14.95 14.38 8.68
N LYS A 62 -15.09 15.71 8.61
CA LYS A 62 -16.32 16.41 9.02
C LYS A 62 -17.48 16.20 8.05
N ILE A 63 -17.19 15.83 6.80
CA ILE A 63 -18.18 15.77 5.71
C ILE A 63 -18.11 14.46 4.91
N ILE A 64 -16.96 13.80 4.87
CA ILE A 64 -16.76 12.50 4.20
C ILE A 64 -16.60 11.44 5.30
N PRO A 65 -17.40 10.35 5.30
CA PRO A 65 -17.21 9.24 6.22
C PRO A 65 -15.78 8.70 6.19
N GLY A 66 -15.11 8.67 7.34
CA GLY A 66 -13.70 8.25 7.42
C GLY A 66 -12.69 9.24 6.80
N GLY A 67 -13.14 10.39 6.30
CA GLY A 67 -12.30 11.40 5.64
C GLY A 67 -11.79 10.99 4.25
N LEU A 68 -12.35 9.92 3.68
CA LEU A 68 -11.87 9.27 2.46
C LEU A 68 -13.05 8.70 1.65
N GLU A 69 -13.04 8.91 0.33
CA GLU A 69 -14.06 8.35 -0.57
C GLU A 69 -13.68 6.95 -1.08
N HIS A 70 -12.38 6.64 -1.17
CA HIS A 70 -11.87 5.37 -1.66
C HIS A 70 -11.19 4.55 -0.55
N ASN A 71 -11.65 3.32 -0.36
CA ASN A 71 -11.27 2.41 0.74
C ASN A 71 -9.78 1.98 0.74
N ILE A 72 -9.02 2.26 -0.32
CA ILE A 72 -7.59 1.93 -0.39
C ILE A 72 -6.73 2.95 0.42
N ALA A 73 -7.30 4.08 0.83
CA ALA A 73 -6.55 5.19 1.44
C ALA A 73 -6.46 5.16 2.99
N PHE A 74 -6.81 4.06 3.65
CA PHE A 74 -6.72 3.95 5.12
C PHE A 74 -5.28 3.74 5.61
N ASN A 75 -4.44 4.76 5.46
CA ASN A 75 -3.04 4.73 5.89
C ASN A 75 -2.88 5.49 7.20
N PHE A 76 -3.06 4.78 8.32
CA PHE A 76 -2.71 5.29 9.64
C PHE A 76 -1.31 5.96 9.61
N PRO A 77 -1.12 7.16 10.17
CA PRO A 77 -2.10 7.92 10.97
C PRO A 77 -3.09 8.77 10.17
N PHE A 78 -2.73 9.23 8.97
CA PHE A 78 -3.58 9.98 8.04
C PHE A 78 -2.95 9.94 6.63
N PRO A 79 -3.73 10.13 5.54
CA PRO A 79 -3.22 10.15 4.18
C PRO A 79 -2.44 11.44 3.87
N LEU A 80 -1.47 11.35 2.96
CA LEU A 80 -0.86 12.54 2.34
C LEU A 80 -1.86 13.22 1.40
N THR A 81 -1.90 14.55 1.42
CA THR A 81 -2.71 15.32 0.49
C THR A 81 -1.84 15.84 -0.65
N SER A 82 -2.16 15.46 -1.89
CA SER A 82 -1.48 15.97 -3.08
C SER A 82 -1.86 17.44 -3.34
N LYS A 83 -0.85 18.26 -3.65
CA LYS A 83 -1.00 19.64 -4.13
C LYS A 83 -1.00 19.67 -5.65
N ARG A 84 -0.09 18.92 -6.27
CA ARG A 84 -0.04 18.67 -7.72
C ARG A 84 0.79 17.42 -8.04
N VAL A 85 0.54 16.84 -9.21
CA VAL A 85 1.29 15.71 -9.77
C VAL A 85 1.85 16.15 -11.12
N PHE A 86 3.09 15.77 -11.43
CA PHE A 86 3.77 16.11 -12.67
C PHE A 86 4.86 15.08 -12.97
N ASP A 87 4.98 14.67 -14.23
CA ASP A 87 5.87 13.57 -14.65
C ASP A 87 5.72 12.33 -13.75
N CYS A 88 6.81 11.90 -13.09
CA CYS A 88 6.82 10.82 -12.11
C CYS A 88 6.90 11.34 -10.67
N TYR A 89 6.42 12.56 -10.40
CA TYR A 89 6.50 13.22 -9.11
C TYR A 89 5.13 13.66 -8.59
N MET A 90 4.97 13.55 -7.27
CA MET A 90 3.86 14.15 -6.53
C MET A 90 4.41 15.17 -5.54
N GLU A 91 3.96 16.43 -5.65
CA GLU A 91 4.16 17.44 -4.62
C GLU A 91 2.98 17.41 -3.66
N THR A 92 3.25 17.22 -2.37
CA THR A 92 2.24 17.26 -1.31
C THR A 92 1.92 18.71 -0.89
N VAL A 93 0.81 18.93 -0.19
CA VAL A 93 0.47 20.23 0.40
C VAL A 93 1.50 20.73 1.42
N ASP A 94 2.29 19.80 1.98
CA ASP A 94 3.42 20.04 2.88
C ASP A 94 4.73 20.37 2.12
N ASP A 95 4.65 20.61 0.81
CA ASP A 95 5.78 20.99 -0.06
C ASP A 95 6.88 19.90 -0.13
N VAL A 96 6.52 18.65 0.20
CA VAL A 96 7.35 17.45 0.00
C VAL A 96 7.14 16.91 -1.41
N ILE A 97 8.24 16.70 -2.15
CA ILE A 97 8.23 16.08 -3.48
C ILE A 97 8.60 14.61 -3.34
N LEU A 98 7.71 13.73 -3.81
CA LEU A 98 7.88 12.28 -3.81
C LEU A 98 7.98 11.78 -5.24
N THR A 99 8.84 10.79 -5.50
CA THR A 99 8.75 10.00 -6.72
C THR A 99 7.56 9.05 -6.61
N ASP A 100 6.69 9.09 -7.60
CA ASP A 100 5.49 8.28 -7.64
C ASP A 100 5.80 6.91 -8.26
N PHE A 101 5.60 5.86 -7.46
CA PHE A 101 5.72 4.46 -7.87
C PHE A 101 4.36 3.75 -7.90
N LEU A 102 3.28 4.41 -7.49
CA LEU A 102 1.95 3.81 -7.36
C LEU A 102 1.05 4.10 -8.57
N MET A 103 1.26 5.23 -9.25
CA MET A 103 0.50 5.74 -10.43
C MET A 103 -0.91 6.23 -10.10
#